data_AF-A0AA89BL84-F1
#
_entry.id   AF-A0AA89BL84-F1
#
_cell.length_a   1.000
_cell.length_b   1.000
_cell.length_c   1.000
_cell.angle_alpha   90.00
_cell.angle_beta   90.00
_cell.angle_gamma   90.00
#
_symmetry.space_group_name_H-M   'P 1'
#
loop_
_entity.id
_entity.type
_entity.pdbx_description
1 polymer ?
#
loop_
_entity_poly.entity_id
_entity_poly.type
_entity_poly.pdbx_seq_one_letter_code
_entity_poly.pdbx_strand_id
1 'polypeptide(L)'
;MNSSYDFRSWKVPDLSNYLKERGISVSLRRKNEIVRLCELANELQLEVISSNNDFQDMDISRRTVLNGEEKVVVDDISTIIDWATSLSNLPDIDFCDIFLYLMNSCKWDDERLKNYKNDNGHRLFLGRHIDNVQLSGIQQDHYIYIRATCVPETRQSAAPYNVWLLLKDSGEISSGGCSCVV
;
A
#
# COMPACT_ATOMS: atom_id res chain seq x y z
N MET A 1 -30.91 -10.16 18.96
CA MET A 1 -31.71 -8.91 18.95
C MET A 1 -31.64 -8.36 17.54
N ASN A 2 -32.73 -8.40 16.77
CA ASN A 2 -32.76 -7.84 15.41
C ASN A 2 -32.87 -6.31 15.52
N SER A 3 -31.79 -5.61 15.22
CA SER A 3 -31.86 -4.16 14.98
C SER A 3 -32.66 -3.95 13.70
N SER A 4 -33.90 -3.48 13.84
CA SER A 4 -34.78 -3.18 12.71
C SER A 4 -34.35 -1.84 12.10
N TYR A 5 -33.36 -1.87 11.21
CA TYR A 5 -32.95 -0.69 10.45
C TYR A 5 -34.04 -0.32 9.43
N ASP A 6 -34.51 0.94 9.46
CA ASP A 6 -35.36 1.48 8.40
C ASP A 6 -34.49 2.09 7.28
N PHE A 7 -33.99 1.21 6.40
CA PHE A 7 -33.13 1.60 5.27
C PHE A 7 -33.82 2.56 4.28
N ARG A 8 -35.15 2.64 4.26
CA ARG A 8 -35.87 3.56 3.34
C ARG A 8 -35.65 5.03 3.72
N SER A 9 -35.46 5.28 5.01
CA SER A 9 -35.18 6.61 5.57
C SER A 9 -33.76 7.10 5.28
N TRP A 10 -32.82 6.21 4.93
CA TRP A 10 -31.42 6.56 4.73
C TRP A 10 -31.15 7.24 3.38
N LYS A 11 -30.08 8.04 3.32
CA LYS A 11 -29.62 8.64 2.07
C LYS A 11 -28.79 7.62 1.29
N VAL A 12 -28.72 7.79 -0.04
CA VAL A 12 -27.96 6.91 -0.93
C VAL A 12 -26.49 6.74 -0.50
N PRO A 13 -25.77 7.79 -0.03
CA PRO A 13 -24.41 7.63 0.49
C PRO A 13 -24.34 6.69 1.70
N ASP A 14 -25.25 6.82 2.67
CA ASP A 14 -25.27 6.02 3.88
C ASP A 14 -25.56 4.54 3.57
N LEU A 15 -26.53 4.30 2.68
CA LEU A 15 -26.84 2.96 2.17
C LEU A 15 -25.66 2.33 1.42
N SER A 16 -24.95 3.14 0.63
CA SER A 16 -23.77 2.68 -0.10
C SER A 16 -22.62 2.35 0.84
N ASN A 17 -22.42 3.14 1.90
CA ASN A 17 -21.40 2.86 2.91
C ASN A 17 -21.71 1.58 3.69
N TYR A 18 -22.96 1.37 4.11
CA TYR A 18 -23.39 0.15 4.80
C TYR A 18 -23.09 -1.12 4.00
N LEU A 19 -23.32 -1.08 2.69
CA LEU A 19 -23.04 -2.19 1.78
C LEU A 19 -21.54 -2.37 1.52
N LYS A 20 -20.79 -1.27 1.36
CA LYS A 20 -19.34 -1.30 1.19
C LYS A 20 -18.62 -1.90 2.39
N GLU A 21 -19.02 -1.52 3.60
CA GLU A 21 -18.55 -2.11 4.86
C GLU A 21 -18.78 -3.61 4.93
N ARG A 22 -19.65 -4.19 4.09
CA ARG A 22 -19.97 -5.62 4.02
C ARG A 22 -19.52 -6.27 2.71
N GLY A 23 -18.59 -5.62 1.99
CA GLY A 23 -18.00 -6.15 0.76
C GLY A 23 -18.87 -6.06 -0.49
N ILE A 24 -19.99 -5.35 -0.43
CA ILE A 24 -20.93 -5.24 -1.55
C ILE A 24 -20.66 -3.94 -2.32
N SER A 25 -20.17 -4.09 -3.56
CA SER A 25 -19.99 -2.96 -4.48
C SER A 25 -21.32 -2.44 -5.02
N VAL A 26 -21.52 -1.13 -4.93
CA VAL A 26 -22.72 -0.43 -5.40
C VAL A 26 -22.35 0.43 -6.61
N SER A 27 -22.45 -0.12 -7.81
CA SER A 27 -22.34 0.63 -9.06
C SER A 27 -23.73 0.93 -9.64
N LEU A 28 -24.01 2.21 -9.93
CA LEU A 28 -25.15 2.72 -10.72
C LEU A 28 -26.51 2.01 -10.51
N ARG A 29 -26.96 1.84 -9.25
CA ARG A 29 -28.28 1.26 -8.93
C ARG A 29 -29.29 2.33 -8.51
N ARG A 30 -30.58 2.08 -8.75
CA ARG A 30 -31.66 2.95 -8.25
C ARG A 30 -31.76 2.83 -6.72
N LYS A 31 -32.16 3.91 -6.02
CA LYS A 31 -32.24 3.91 -4.53
C LYS A 31 -32.99 2.69 -3.97
N ASN A 32 -34.11 2.30 -4.58
CA ASN A 32 -34.90 1.16 -4.12
C ASN A 32 -34.14 -0.19 -4.20
N GLU A 33 -33.27 -0.36 -5.19
CA GLU A 33 -32.43 -1.55 -5.32
C GLU A 33 -31.33 -1.56 -4.25
N ILE A 34 -30.75 -0.40 -3.94
CA ILE A 34 -29.76 -0.26 -2.87
C ILE A 34 -30.41 -0.57 -1.51
N VAL A 35 -31.61 -0.05 -1.24
CA VAL A 35 -32.39 -0.36 -0.04
C VAL A 35 -32.64 -1.86 0.08
N ARG A 36 -33.05 -2.52 -1.01
CA ARG A 36 -33.30 -3.96 -1.01
C ARG A 36 -32.03 -4.77 -0.72
N LEU A 37 -30.88 -4.33 -1.21
CA LEU A 37 -29.59 -4.93 -0.89
C LEU A 37 -29.24 -4.76 0.58
N CYS A 38 -29.51 -3.59 1.18
CA CYS A 38 -29.29 -3.37 2.62
C CYS A 38 -30.19 -4.28 3.47
N GLU A 39 -31.47 -4.42 3.11
CA GLU A 39 -32.41 -5.36 3.76
C GLU A 39 -31.85 -6.79 3.71
N LEU A 40 -31.43 -7.24 2.52
CA LEU A 40 -30.90 -8.60 2.33
C LEU A 40 -29.57 -8.81 3.09
N ALA A 41 -28.66 -7.84 3.08
CA ALA A 41 -27.40 -7.91 3.83
C ALA A 41 -27.65 -7.99 5.35
N ASN A 42 -28.69 -7.32 5.84
CA ASN A 42 -29.10 -7.38 7.24
C ASN A 42 -29.78 -8.72 7.59
N GLU A 43 -30.65 -9.24 6.70
CA GLU A 43 -31.28 -10.55 6.84
C GLU A 43 -30.24 -11.69 6.88
N LEU A 44 -29.20 -11.58 6.06
CA LEU A 44 -28.08 -12.53 6.01
C LEU A 44 -27.04 -12.32 7.12
N GLN A 45 -27.19 -11.30 7.96
CA GLN A 45 -26.25 -10.94 9.03
C GLN A 45 -24.80 -10.83 8.53
N LEU A 46 -24.61 -10.20 7.36
CA LEU A 46 -23.26 -10.04 6.81
C LEU A 46 -22.37 -9.26 7.77
N GLU A 47 -21.22 -9.86 8.07
CA GLU A 47 -20.20 -9.25 8.91
C GLU A 47 -19.65 -7.99 8.25
N VAL A 48 -19.31 -7.00 9.09
CA VAL A 48 -18.58 -5.83 8.63
C VAL A 48 -17.17 -6.28 8.28
N ILE A 49 -16.84 -6.25 7.00
CA ILE A 49 -15.48 -6.37 6.51
C ILE A 49 -14.76 -5.11 6.95
N SER A 50 -13.98 -5.22 8.03
CA SER A 50 -13.10 -4.17 8.51
C SER A 50 -11.96 -3.97 7.51
N SER A 51 -12.25 -3.28 6.40
CA SER A 51 -11.25 -2.96 5.37
C SER A 51 -10.10 -2.13 5.93
N ASN A 52 -10.30 -1.38 7.02
CA ASN A 52 -9.25 -0.57 7.65
C ASN A 52 -8.14 -1.40 8.30
N ASN A 53 -8.44 -2.60 8.81
CA ASN A 53 -7.44 -3.40 9.51
C ASN A 53 -6.49 -4.07 8.51
N ASP A 54 -6.98 -4.59 7.40
CA ASP A 54 -6.14 -5.33 6.44
C ASP A 54 -5.02 -4.46 5.84
N PHE A 55 -5.29 -3.17 5.56
CA PHE A 55 -4.27 -2.25 5.06
C PHE A 55 -3.27 -1.84 6.14
N GLN A 56 -3.75 -1.57 7.36
CA GLN A 56 -2.87 -1.27 8.49
C GLN A 56 -1.99 -2.47 8.84
N ASP A 57 -2.56 -3.67 8.86
CA ASP A 57 -1.85 -4.92 9.12
C ASP A 57 -0.82 -5.21 8.02
N MET A 58 -1.16 -4.94 6.75
CA MET A 58 -0.22 -5.07 5.63
C MET A 58 0.92 -4.05 5.71
N ASP A 59 0.62 -2.80 6.07
CA ASP A 59 1.63 -1.76 6.23
C ASP A 59 2.57 -2.07 7.42
N ILE A 60 2.01 -2.42 8.58
CA ILE A 60 2.76 -2.89 9.75
C ILE A 60 3.61 -4.09 9.38
N SER A 61 3.07 -5.07 8.65
CA SER A 61 3.81 -6.24 8.21
C SER A 61 4.98 -5.89 7.30
N ARG A 62 4.81 -4.94 6.38
CA ARG A 62 5.90 -4.45 5.51
C ARG A 62 6.97 -3.69 6.28
N ARG A 63 6.61 -3.05 7.39
CA ARG A 63 7.55 -2.33 8.28
C ARG A 63 8.09 -3.20 9.41
N THR A 64 7.66 -4.46 9.52
CA THR A 64 8.19 -5.39 10.50
C THR A 64 9.48 -5.99 9.97
N VAL A 65 10.59 -5.70 10.64
CA VAL A 65 11.95 -6.15 10.28
C VAL A 65 12.61 -6.84 11.48
N LEU A 66 13.76 -7.46 11.24
CA LEU A 66 14.53 -8.13 12.29
C LEU A 66 15.61 -7.19 12.85
N ASN A 67 15.65 -7.02 14.17
CA ASN A 67 16.76 -6.39 14.87
C ASN A 67 17.43 -7.47 15.73
N GLY A 68 18.46 -8.13 15.18
CA GLY A 68 19.00 -9.36 15.75
C GLY A 68 17.99 -10.52 15.66
N GLU A 69 17.56 -11.05 16.80
CA GLU A 69 16.55 -12.12 16.90
C GLU A 69 15.12 -11.60 17.10
N GLU A 70 14.96 -10.30 17.39
CA GLU A 70 13.66 -9.71 17.69
C GLU A 70 13.01 -9.10 16.44
N LYS A 71 11.68 -9.18 16.35
CA LYS A 71 10.91 -8.49 15.32
C LYS A 71 10.50 -7.11 15.82
N VAL A 72 10.95 -6.08 15.12
CA VAL A 72 10.67 -4.68 15.43
C VAL A 72 9.87 -4.07 14.28
N VAL A 73 8.90 -3.23 14.61
CA VAL A 73 8.15 -2.45 13.62
C VAL A 73 8.81 -1.09 13.52
N VAL A 74 9.41 -0.77 12.36
CA VAL A 74 10.02 0.55 12.15
C VAL A 74 8.94 1.62 11.98
N ASP A 75 9.29 2.87 12.23
CA ASP A 75 8.37 4.00 12.13
C ASP A 75 7.63 4.07 10.78
N ASP A 76 6.39 4.53 10.85
CA ASP A 76 5.57 4.78 9.68
C ASP A 76 6.21 5.87 8.81
N ILE A 77 6.26 5.65 7.50
CA ILE A 77 6.89 6.60 6.57
C ILE A 77 6.26 8.01 6.64
N SER A 78 4.98 8.11 7.00
CA SER A 78 4.25 9.37 7.12
C SER A 78 4.66 10.20 8.35
N THR A 79 5.26 9.58 9.37
CA THR A 79 5.72 10.28 10.59
C THR A 79 7.15 10.81 10.46
N ILE A 80 7.90 10.35 9.45
CA ILE A 80 9.27 10.75 9.20
C ILE A 80 9.31 12.15 8.58
N ILE A 81 10.06 13.04 9.21
CA ILE A 81 10.20 14.44 8.79
C ILE A 81 11.57 14.78 8.20
N ASP A 82 12.63 14.04 8.58
CA ASP A 82 14.02 14.36 8.25
C ASP A 82 14.49 13.69 6.94
N TRP A 83 14.00 14.20 5.81
CA TRP A 83 14.34 13.67 4.48
C TRP A 83 15.50 14.43 3.83
N ALA A 84 16.54 13.70 3.45
CA ALA A 84 17.68 14.21 2.69
C ALA A 84 17.52 13.91 1.19
N THR A 85 17.75 14.91 0.33
CA THR A 85 17.84 14.72 -1.13
C THR A 85 19.22 14.25 -1.58
N SER A 86 20.24 14.41 -0.72
CA SER A 86 21.57 13.88 -0.99
C SER A 86 21.57 12.37 -0.83
N LEU A 87 22.05 11.66 -1.86
CA LEU A 87 22.17 10.20 -1.85
C LEU A 87 23.54 9.71 -1.34
N SER A 88 24.36 10.59 -0.75
CA SER A 88 25.70 10.24 -0.27
C SER A 88 25.73 9.16 0.82
N ASN A 89 24.61 8.98 1.53
CA ASN A 89 24.46 7.99 2.60
C ASN A 89 23.70 6.74 2.12
N LEU A 90 23.47 6.61 0.82
CA LEU A 90 22.89 5.40 0.25
C LEU A 90 23.93 4.28 0.36
N PRO A 91 23.58 3.10 0.91
CA PRO A 91 24.48 1.95 0.89
C PRO A 91 24.69 1.48 -0.56
N ASP A 92 25.81 0.80 -0.79
CA ASP A 92 26.07 0.19 -2.09
C ASP A 92 25.07 -0.95 -2.32
N ILE A 93 24.33 -0.86 -3.42
CA ILE A 93 23.31 -1.84 -3.82
C ILE A 93 23.57 -2.19 -5.28
N ASP A 94 23.74 -3.48 -5.58
CA ASP A 94 23.88 -3.96 -6.94
C ASP A 94 22.54 -4.50 -7.47
N PHE A 95 22.45 -4.64 -8.79
CA PHE A 95 21.30 -5.26 -9.46
C PHE A 95 21.03 -6.67 -8.93
N CYS A 96 22.08 -7.41 -8.57
CA CYS A 96 21.94 -8.74 -7.96
C CYS A 96 21.12 -8.70 -6.66
N ASP A 97 21.34 -7.70 -5.79
CA ASP A 97 20.60 -7.55 -4.53
C ASP A 97 19.12 -7.26 -4.79
N ILE A 98 18.84 -6.43 -5.79
CA ILE A 98 17.47 -6.12 -6.24
C ILE A 98 16.78 -7.40 -6.72
N PHE A 99 17.42 -8.20 -7.58
CA PHE A 99 16.83 -9.44 -8.07
C PHE A 99 16.64 -10.48 -6.97
N LEU A 100 17.59 -10.61 -6.04
CA LEU A 100 17.46 -11.48 -4.87
C LEU A 100 16.25 -11.10 -4.03
N TYR A 101 16.02 -9.80 -3.80
CA TYR A 101 14.83 -9.31 -3.10
C TYR A 101 13.54 -9.65 -3.87
N LEU A 102 13.50 -9.40 -5.18
CA LEU A 102 12.32 -9.69 -6.00
C LEU A 102 11.97 -11.19 -6.01
N MET A 103 12.98 -12.06 -6.08
CA MET A 103 12.81 -13.52 -6.01
C MET A 103 12.32 -13.97 -4.63
N ASN A 104 13.05 -13.62 -3.58
CA ASN A 104 12.86 -14.21 -2.25
C ASN A 104 11.68 -13.59 -1.51
N SER A 105 11.52 -12.27 -1.60
CA SER A 105 10.54 -11.51 -0.82
C SER A 105 9.26 -11.23 -1.62
N CYS A 106 9.40 -10.89 -2.90
CA CYS A 106 8.24 -10.60 -3.76
C CYS A 106 7.70 -11.82 -4.52
N LYS A 107 8.39 -12.98 -4.42
CA LYS A 107 8.01 -14.23 -5.09
C LYS A 107 7.87 -14.07 -6.61
N TRP A 108 8.72 -13.25 -7.22
CA TRP A 108 8.78 -13.17 -8.67
C TRP A 108 9.35 -14.45 -9.24
N ASP A 109 8.70 -14.98 -10.28
CA ASP A 109 9.19 -16.14 -11.02
C ASP A 109 10.24 -15.74 -12.07
N ASP A 110 10.94 -16.75 -12.59
CA ASP A 110 11.98 -16.57 -13.60
C ASP A 110 11.48 -15.87 -14.86
N GLU A 111 10.22 -16.10 -15.25
CA GLU A 111 9.62 -15.50 -16.45
C GLU A 111 9.40 -14.00 -16.25
N ARG A 112 8.83 -13.61 -15.11
CA ARG A 112 8.61 -12.22 -14.75
C ARG A 112 9.93 -11.48 -14.57
N LEU A 113 10.94 -12.10 -13.98
CA LEU A 113 12.28 -11.51 -13.83
C LEU A 113 12.93 -11.24 -15.19
N LYS A 114 12.88 -12.20 -16.13
CA LYS A 114 13.38 -11.99 -17.51
C LYS A 114 12.63 -10.84 -18.20
N ASN A 115 11.35 -10.70 -17.90
CA ASN A 115 10.47 -9.70 -18.49
C ASN A 115 10.25 -8.46 -17.62
N TYR A 116 11.13 -8.17 -16.63
CA TYR A 116 10.92 -7.07 -15.67
C TYR A 116 10.73 -5.71 -16.34
N LYS A 117 11.25 -5.53 -17.57
CA LYS A 117 11.10 -4.29 -18.34
C LYS A 117 9.65 -4.02 -18.78
N ASN A 118 8.83 -5.07 -18.84
CA ASN A 118 7.41 -4.96 -19.16
C ASN A 118 6.58 -4.61 -17.91
N ASP A 119 7.14 -4.78 -16.72
CA ASP A 119 6.47 -4.50 -15.45
C ASP A 119 6.18 -3.01 -15.29
N ASN A 120 5.10 -2.70 -14.58
CA ASN A 120 4.60 -1.33 -14.50
C ASN A 120 5.62 -0.36 -13.88
N GLY A 121 6.35 -0.81 -12.86
CA GLY A 121 7.39 0.00 -12.21
C GLY A 121 8.50 0.45 -13.17
N HIS A 122 8.94 -0.44 -14.07
CA HIS A 122 9.96 -0.10 -15.06
C HIS A 122 9.42 0.88 -16.11
N ARG A 123 8.17 0.71 -16.56
CA ARG A 123 7.52 1.66 -17.48
C ARG A 123 7.35 3.04 -16.86
N LEU A 124 6.97 3.12 -15.57
CA LEU A 124 6.88 4.38 -14.83
C LEU A 124 8.23 5.09 -14.75
N PHE A 125 9.31 4.35 -14.46
CA PHE A 125 10.67 4.89 -14.48
C PHE A 125 11.06 5.44 -15.86
N LEU A 126 10.89 4.65 -16.93
CA LEU A 126 11.21 5.09 -18.30
C LEU A 126 10.37 6.29 -18.75
N GLY A 127 9.10 6.34 -18.34
CA GLY A 127 8.19 7.46 -18.60
C GLY A 127 8.45 8.70 -17.74
N ARG A 128 9.50 8.71 -16.90
CA ARG A 128 9.84 9.81 -15.97
C ARG A 128 8.72 10.14 -14.99
N HIS A 129 7.97 9.13 -14.58
CA HIS A 129 6.93 9.26 -13.57
C HIS A 129 7.48 9.13 -12.14
N ILE A 130 8.74 8.71 -11.98
CA ILE A 130 9.40 8.57 -10.68
C ILE A 130 10.48 9.64 -10.56
N ASP A 131 10.39 10.48 -9.55
CA ASP A 131 11.35 11.54 -9.27
C ASP A 131 11.50 11.81 -7.76
N ASN A 132 12.26 12.86 -7.42
CA ASN A 132 12.44 13.35 -6.05
C ASN A 132 12.82 12.23 -5.06
N VAL A 133 13.89 11.50 -5.38
CA VAL A 133 14.41 10.45 -4.50
C VAL A 133 15.01 11.07 -3.25
N GLN A 134 14.61 10.57 -2.09
CA GLN A 134 15.02 11.07 -0.79
C GLN A 134 15.32 9.93 0.17
N LEU A 135 16.21 10.18 1.12
CA LEU A 135 16.65 9.24 2.14
C LEU A 135 16.28 9.73 3.54
N SER A 136 15.98 8.80 4.43
CA SER A 136 15.93 9.07 5.87
C SER A 136 16.50 7.87 6.63
N GLY A 137 17.45 8.13 7.52
CA GLY A 137 17.98 7.10 8.41
C GLY A 137 17.05 6.90 9.61
N ILE A 138 16.89 5.64 10.02
CA ILE A 138 16.21 5.27 11.26
C ILE A 138 17.31 4.89 12.25
N GLN A 139 17.80 5.89 12.98
CA GLN A 139 19.06 5.79 13.74
C GLN A 139 19.07 4.70 14.82
N GLN A 140 17.89 4.26 15.29
CA GLN A 140 17.80 3.23 16.33
C GLN A 140 17.94 1.80 15.80
N ASP A 141 17.76 1.57 14.49
CA ASP A 141 17.58 0.21 13.97
C ASP A 141 18.49 -0.18 12.79
N HIS A 142 19.50 0.62 12.43
CA HIS A 142 20.38 0.34 11.27
C HIS A 142 19.62 0.25 9.92
N TYR A 143 18.43 0.87 9.86
CA TYR A 143 17.62 0.91 8.64
C TYR A 143 17.61 2.30 8.00
N ILE A 144 17.42 2.32 6.69
CA ILE A 144 17.32 3.50 5.86
C ILE A 144 16.06 3.36 5.03
N TYR A 145 15.21 4.39 5.08
CA TYR A 145 14.15 4.56 4.09
C TYR A 145 14.68 5.28 2.86
N ILE A 146 14.36 4.73 1.70
CA ILE A 146 14.38 5.45 0.42
C ILE A 146 12.94 5.72 0.07
N ARG A 147 12.61 6.95 -0.31
CA ARG A 147 11.33 7.26 -0.95
C ARG A 147 11.53 7.97 -2.27
N ALA A 148 10.55 7.84 -3.14
CA ALA A 148 10.45 8.63 -4.36
C ALA A 148 9.00 9.06 -4.58
N THR A 149 8.82 10.19 -5.24
CA THR A 149 7.51 10.65 -5.69
C THR A 149 7.18 9.99 -7.01
N CYS A 150 5.94 9.49 -7.13
CA CYS A 150 5.43 8.81 -8.31
C CYS A 150 4.18 9.53 -8.83
N VAL A 151 4.22 9.99 -10.09
CA VAL A 151 3.10 10.62 -10.79
C VAL A 151 2.31 9.56 -11.56
N PRO A 152 1.00 9.38 -11.36
CA PRO A 152 0.21 8.36 -12.06
C PRO A 152 0.20 8.55 -13.59
N GLU A 153 0.40 7.46 -14.36
CA GLU A 153 0.38 7.47 -15.83
C GLU A 153 -1.04 7.74 -16.38
N THR A 154 -2.06 7.10 -15.80
CA THR A 154 -3.44 7.05 -16.35
C THR A 154 -4.36 8.15 -15.82
N ARG A 155 -3.96 8.84 -14.75
CA ARG A 155 -4.75 9.90 -14.10
C ARG A 155 -3.86 11.10 -13.82
N GLN A 156 -3.54 11.87 -14.85
CA GLN A 156 -2.69 13.07 -14.73
C GLN A 156 -3.23 14.12 -13.74
N SER A 157 -4.54 14.08 -13.44
CA SER A 157 -5.16 14.94 -12.41
C SER A 157 -5.16 14.34 -11.00
N ALA A 158 -4.73 13.09 -10.83
CA ALA A 158 -4.60 12.47 -9.51
C ALA A 158 -3.32 12.97 -8.83
N ALA A 159 -3.38 13.11 -7.51
CA ALA A 159 -2.23 13.52 -6.73
C ALA A 159 -1.08 12.50 -6.89
N PRO A 160 0.18 12.96 -6.95
CA PRO A 160 1.33 12.07 -6.82
C PRO A 160 1.26 11.27 -5.52
N TYR A 161 1.85 10.09 -5.54
CA TYR A 161 1.98 9.23 -4.36
C TYR A 161 3.44 8.89 -4.11
N ASN A 162 3.77 8.55 -2.89
CA ASN A 162 5.12 8.10 -2.52
C ASN A 162 5.22 6.59 -2.69
N VAL A 163 6.30 6.16 -3.34
CA VAL A 163 6.82 4.78 -3.28
C VAL A 163 8.03 4.77 -2.35
N TRP A 164 8.27 3.65 -1.69
CA TRP A 164 9.35 3.57 -0.73
C TRP A 164 9.97 2.17 -0.64
N LEU A 165 11.23 2.15 -0.22
CA LEU A 165 12.01 0.97 0.12
C LEU A 165 12.58 1.14 1.52
N LEU A 166 12.67 0.03 2.23
CA LEU A 166 13.34 -0.07 3.53
C LEU A 166 14.54 -0.97 3.37
N LEU A 167 15.72 -0.47 3.74
CA LEU A 167 17.00 -1.16 3.56
C LEU A 167 17.77 -1.15 4.86
N LYS A 168 18.66 -2.12 5.01
CA LYS A 168 19.70 -2.08 6.04
C LYS A 168 20.86 -1.20 5.58
N ASP A 169 21.65 -0.73 6.53
CA ASP A 169 22.94 -0.08 6.28
C ASP A 169 23.91 -0.93 5.44
N SER A 170 23.73 -2.26 5.43
CA SER A 170 24.45 -3.21 4.58
C SER A 170 24.08 -3.19 3.10
N GLY A 171 23.02 -2.50 2.70
CA GLY A 171 22.48 -2.52 1.33
C GLY A 171 21.40 -3.59 1.08
N GLU A 172 21.12 -4.45 2.06
CA GLU A 172 20.06 -5.45 1.95
C GLU A 172 18.67 -4.79 1.93
N ILE A 173 17.89 -5.05 0.88
CA ILE A 173 16.51 -4.59 0.76
C ILE A 173 15.62 -5.48 1.63
N SER A 174 15.01 -4.89 2.65
CA SER A 174 14.13 -5.60 3.58
C SER A 174 12.68 -5.57 3.12
N SER A 175 12.21 -4.42 2.62
CA SER A 175 10.80 -4.25 2.24
C SER A 175 10.57 -3.07 1.30
N GLY A 176 9.36 -2.97 0.78
CA GLY A 176 8.93 -1.87 -0.08
C GLY A 176 7.42 -1.73 -0.14
N GLY A 177 6.95 -0.52 -0.47
CA GLY A 177 5.53 -0.20 -0.52
C GLY A 177 5.22 1.06 -1.30
N CYS A 178 3.93 1.40 -1.36
CA CYS A 178 3.45 2.67 -1.86
C CYS A 178 2.31 3.19 -0.99
N SER A 179 2.20 4.52 -0.93
CA SER A 179 1.02 5.22 -0.38
C SER A 179 -0.17 5.24 -1.34
N CYS A 180 -0.06 4.56 -2.49
CA CYS A 180 -1.15 4.38 -3.46
C CYS A 180 -2.10 3.25 -3.09
N VAL A 181 -1.73 2.41 -2.13
CA VAL A 181 -2.53 1.34 -1.57
C VAL A 181 -2.98 1.82 -0.20
N VAL A 182 -4.16 2.44 -0.15
CA VAL A 182 -4.88 2.89 1.05
C VAL A 182 -6.30 2.34 0.98
#